data_AF-A0A3T1B359-F1
#
_entry.id   AF-A0A3T1B359-F1
#
_cell.length_a   1.000
_cell.length_b   1.000
_cell.length_c   1.000
_cell.angle_alpha   90.00
_cell.angle_beta   90.00
_cell.angle_gamma   90.00
#
_symmetry.space_group_name_H-M   'P 1'
#
loop_
_entity.id
_entity.type
_entity.pdbx_description
1 polymer ?
#
loop_
_entity_poly.entity_id
_entity_poly.type
_entity_poly.pdbx_seq_one_letter_code
_entity_poly.pdbx_strand_id
1 'polypeptide(L)'
;MRRPVALRWIAVAATAVTSAAIMVALPSAQALAADNLSLGAGADGSSKASGTSYGNVRDGNTGTYWSPASATGYVSVKWSSATTVSSAVIRQAAGGGSISAWRVLNADSGSVLSSGSGSPSTITFSATSLKKLTFEITSASAAPRIAEFESYNGGSTPTSSPTSSPTSSPTSSPSPTSGTGTPTGAWPSSKGSVSISSTVDVSGTFDGGMKTYCCIGDGSQSESQDPMFSIANGGTLQNVIIGSPAGDGVHCEGTCTIRNVWWNDIGEDAATFKGTGGGTSYVIGGGAKGGSDKTFQHNGNGTVNISGFYLSGSGKLYRGCGNCTNSYQRHVRIDNVLLNDIDMVAGINSNWGDTATITRVTLTNSSGATVCGKYQGVAKGSEPKYLGEGWNDANCKVTQSDITYK
;
A
#
# COMPACT_ATOMS: atom_id res chain seq x y z
N MET A 1 19.66 90.20 8.15
CA MET A 1 19.18 89.28 9.21
C MET A 1 19.99 88.01 9.15
N ARG A 2 20.66 87.69 10.27
CA ARG A 2 21.58 86.54 10.42
C ARG A 2 20.80 85.24 10.50
N ARG A 3 21.17 84.22 9.70
CA ARG A 3 21.06 82.79 10.04
C ARG A 3 22.16 81.98 9.32
N PRO A 4 22.66 80.89 9.92
CA PRO A 4 24.10 80.63 9.98
C PRO A 4 24.57 79.35 9.27
N VAL A 5 25.87 79.40 8.93
CA VAL A 5 26.94 78.40 9.09
C VAL A 5 26.68 76.95 8.64
N ALA A 6 27.37 76.62 7.56
CA ALA A 6 27.67 75.27 7.10
C ALA A 6 28.64 74.54 8.05
N LEU A 7 28.38 73.26 8.32
CA LEU A 7 29.36 72.34 8.88
C LEU A 7 29.76 71.32 7.81
N ARG A 8 31.05 71.36 7.45
CA ARG A 8 31.75 70.32 6.69
C ARG A 8 32.00 69.12 7.60
N TRP A 9 31.79 67.91 7.07
CA TRP A 9 32.63 66.75 7.39
C TRP A 9 33.02 66.06 6.08
N ILE A 10 34.31 65.72 6.01
CA ILE A 10 35.06 65.20 4.87
C ILE A 10 35.25 63.69 5.05
N ALA A 11 35.04 62.94 3.95
CA ALA A 11 35.61 61.65 3.53
C ALA A 11 35.55 60.45 4.52
N VAL A 12 35.45 59.18 4.11
CA VAL A 12 36.33 58.45 3.17
C VAL A 12 35.59 57.26 2.53
N ALA A 13 36.03 56.98 1.31
CA ALA A 13 35.69 55.95 0.34
C ALA A 13 35.44 54.52 0.84
N ALA A 14 34.60 53.79 0.08
CA ALA A 14 35.00 52.52 -0.53
C ALA A 14 34.17 52.24 -1.78
N THR A 15 34.87 51.76 -2.80
CA THR A 15 34.44 51.59 -4.20
C THR A 15 33.77 50.24 -4.44
N ALA A 16 33.00 50.18 -5.52
CA ALA A 16 32.62 48.99 -6.31
C ALA A 16 31.42 48.19 -5.76
N VAL A 17 30.51 47.61 -6.56
CA VAL A 17 30.54 47.15 -7.95
C VAL A 17 29.15 47.36 -8.56
N THR A 18 29.10 47.82 -9.80
CA THR A 18 27.89 47.82 -10.64
C THR A 18 27.46 46.40 -10.99
N SER A 19 26.19 46.05 -10.75
CA SER A 19 25.49 45.02 -11.52
C SER A 19 23.99 45.27 -11.44
N ALA A 20 23.42 45.67 -12.56
CA ALA A 20 21.98 45.82 -12.76
C ALA A 20 21.32 44.43 -12.74
N ALA A 21 20.51 44.17 -11.72
CA ALA A 21 19.61 43.03 -11.72
C ALA A 21 18.33 43.43 -12.46
N ILE A 22 18.18 42.93 -13.68
CA ILE A 22 16.91 42.91 -14.40
C ILE A 22 15.96 42.01 -13.60
N MET A 23 14.95 42.58 -12.95
CA MET A 23 13.83 41.82 -12.41
C MET A 23 12.99 41.29 -13.56
N VAL A 24 13.29 40.08 -14.02
CA VAL A 24 12.33 39.30 -14.80
C VAL A 24 11.36 38.67 -13.80
N ALA A 25 10.16 39.24 -13.70
CA ALA A 25 9.03 38.57 -13.05
C ALA A 25 8.68 37.34 -13.90
N LEU A 26 9.06 36.16 -13.41
CA LEU A 26 8.70 34.89 -14.03
C LEU A 26 7.30 34.45 -13.55
N PRO A 27 6.47 33.85 -14.43
CA PRO A 27 5.11 33.45 -14.09
C PRO A 27 5.13 32.33 -13.05
N SER A 28 4.30 32.47 -12.02
CA SER A 28 4.01 31.42 -11.05
C SER A 28 3.34 30.23 -11.75
N ALA A 29 4.03 29.10 -11.81
CA ALA A 29 3.45 27.81 -12.19
C ALA A 29 3.96 26.73 -11.23
N GLN A 30 3.28 26.60 -10.09
CA GLN A 30 3.39 25.44 -9.20
C GLN A 30 2.68 24.25 -9.86
N ALA A 31 3.42 23.19 -10.17
CA ALA A 31 2.86 21.87 -10.43
C ALA A 31 2.93 21.08 -9.10
N LEU A 32 1.76 20.83 -8.50
CA LEU A 32 1.64 20.18 -7.19
C LEU A 32 1.42 18.67 -7.35
N ALA A 33 2.07 17.88 -6.49
CA ALA A 33 1.59 16.56 -6.10
C ALA A 33 0.10 16.70 -5.74
N ALA A 34 -0.78 15.78 -6.15
CA ALA A 34 -2.23 15.97 -6.04
C ALA A 34 -2.60 16.54 -4.66
N ASP A 35 -2.99 17.83 -4.63
CA ASP A 35 -3.23 18.53 -3.39
C ASP A 35 -4.35 17.84 -2.63
N ASN A 36 -4.21 17.66 -1.32
CA ASN A 36 -5.37 17.33 -0.49
C ASN A 36 -6.35 18.51 -0.59
N LEU A 37 -7.37 18.33 -1.42
CA LEU A 37 -8.34 19.37 -1.76
C LEU A 37 -9.19 19.75 -0.55
N SER A 38 -9.20 18.93 0.50
CA SER A 38 -9.89 19.20 1.76
C SER A 38 -9.21 20.30 2.58
N LEU A 39 -7.89 20.48 2.51
CA LEU A 39 -7.16 21.45 3.37
C LEU A 39 -7.61 22.91 3.13
N GLY A 40 -8.03 23.23 1.90
CA GLY A 40 -8.57 24.53 1.53
C GLY A 40 -10.10 24.62 1.59
N ALA A 41 -10.78 23.53 1.96
CA ALA A 41 -12.24 23.45 1.95
C ALA A 41 -12.88 24.04 3.21
N GLY A 42 -14.20 24.22 3.19
CA GLY A 42 -15.03 24.27 4.39
C GLY A 42 -15.42 22.86 4.84
N ALA A 43 -15.97 22.72 6.05
CA ALA A 43 -16.65 21.49 6.46
C ALA A 43 -17.90 21.78 7.28
N ASP A 44 -18.83 20.83 7.22
CA ASP A 44 -20.00 20.75 8.08
C ASP A 44 -20.37 19.28 8.30
N GLY A 45 -21.43 19.01 9.06
CA GLY A 45 -21.85 17.66 9.34
C GLY A 45 -23.20 17.61 10.04
N SER A 46 -23.57 16.40 10.44
CA SER A 46 -24.81 16.10 11.17
C SER A 46 -24.82 16.69 12.59
N SER A 47 -24.14 16.01 13.51
CA SER A 47 -23.98 16.36 14.93
C SER A 47 -22.50 16.34 15.29
N LYS A 48 -22.16 16.84 16.48
CA LYS A 48 -20.79 16.77 17.00
C LYS A 48 -20.77 16.54 18.51
N ALA A 49 -19.89 15.65 18.97
CA ALA A 49 -19.60 15.46 20.38
C ALA A 49 -18.91 16.69 20.97
N SER A 50 -19.05 16.90 22.28
CA SER A 50 -18.37 17.98 22.99
C SER A 50 -16.85 17.89 22.82
N GLY A 51 -16.17 19.03 22.66
CA GLY A 51 -14.72 19.09 22.44
C GLY A 51 -14.26 18.74 21.02
N THR A 52 -15.17 18.49 20.08
CA THR A 52 -14.84 18.22 18.66
C THR A 52 -15.35 19.33 17.72
N SER A 53 -14.84 19.37 16.50
CA SER A 53 -15.24 20.33 15.47
C SER A 53 -15.28 19.68 14.09
N TYR A 54 -16.18 20.13 13.21
CA TYR A 54 -16.13 19.77 11.78
C TYR A 54 -14.83 20.29 11.12
N GLY A 55 -14.21 21.32 11.70
CA GLY A 55 -12.88 21.83 11.33
C GLY A 55 -11.81 20.75 11.27
N ASN A 56 -11.87 19.83 12.21
CA ASN A 56 -10.80 18.90 12.51
C ASN A 56 -10.56 17.90 11.38
N VAL A 57 -11.57 17.56 10.57
CA VAL A 57 -11.39 16.57 9.49
C VAL A 57 -10.59 17.08 8.29
N ARG A 58 -10.08 18.31 8.33
CA ARG A 58 -9.43 18.96 7.20
C ARG A 58 -8.29 19.88 7.59
N ASP A 59 -7.81 19.78 8.83
CA ASP A 59 -6.74 20.65 9.31
C ASP A 59 -5.34 20.02 9.12
N GLY A 60 -5.28 18.77 8.63
CA GLY A 60 -4.04 18.04 8.42
C GLY A 60 -3.41 17.54 9.72
N ASN A 61 -4.16 17.54 10.83
CA ASN A 61 -3.71 17.12 12.14
C ASN A 61 -4.47 15.89 12.63
N THR A 62 -3.84 14.73 12.50
CA THR A 62 -4.38 13.44 12.96
C THR A 62 -4.56 13.31 14.47
N GLY A 63 -4.07 14.28 15.26
CA GLY A 63 -4.29 14.38 16.70
C GLY A 63 -5.62 15.03 17.09
N THR A 64 -6.30 15.74 16.17
CA THR A 64 -7.66 16.24 16.38
C THR A 64 -8.66 15.38 15.61
N TYR A 65 -9.95 15.48 15.96
CA TYR A 65 -10.98 14.70 15.26
C TYR A 65 -12.36 15.34 15.37
N TRP A 66 -13.21 15.04 14.40
CA TRP A 66 -14.66 15.12 14.53
C TRP A 66 -15.21 13.80 15.06
N SER A 67 -16.25 13.86 15.90
CA SER A 67 -17.00 12.68 16.31
C SER A 67 -18.50 13.02 16.31
N PRO A 68 -19.38 12.20 15.71
CA PRO A 68 -20.82 12.39 15.82
C PRO A 68 -21.28 12.20 17.27
N ALA A 69 -22.47 12.72 17.61
CA ALA A 69 -23.03 12.55 18.95
C ALA A 69 -23.51 11.10 19.24
N SER A 70 -23.53 10.23 18.23
CA SER A 70 -24.02 8.85 18.32
C SER A 70 -23.21 7.93 17.41
N ALA A 71 -23.55 6.64 17.35
CA ALA A 71 -22.86 5.66 16.50
C ALA A 71 -22.97 5.96 14.99
N THR A 72 -23.93 6.79 14.57
CA THR A 72 -24.11 7.20 13.18
C THR A 72 -24.02 8.71 13.04
N GLY A 73 -23.76 9.16 11.82
CA GLY A 73 -23.67 10.57 11.48
C GLY A 73 -22.83 10.77 10.22
N TYR A 74 -22.85 11.99 9.71
CA TYR A 74 -22.04 12.37 8.55
C TYR A 74 -21.20 13.62 8.82
N VAL A 75 -20.09 13.71 8.10
CA VAL A 75 -19.23 14.88 7.96
C VAL A 75 -18.94 15.12 6.49
N SER A 76 -18.80 16.39 6.09
CA SER A 76 -18.63 16.78 4.70
C SER A 76 -17.51 17.79 4.55
N VAL A 77 -16.78 17.72 3.44
CA VAL A 77 -15.93 18.80 2.95
C VAL A 77 -16.67 19.53 1.82
N LYS A 78 -16.51 20.86 1.73
CA LYS A 78 -17.24 21.71 0.78
C LYS A 78 -16.39 22.83 0.20
N TRP A 79 -16.58 23.11 -1.08
CA TRP A 79 -15.88 24.14 -1.84
C TRP A 79 -16.84 25.24 -2.30
N SER A 80 -16.31 26.44 -2.53
CA SER A 80 -17.10 27.57 -3.04
C SER A 80 -17.51 27.41 -4.50
N SER A 81 -16.73 26.66 -5.28
CA SER A 81 -17.01 26.24 -6.66
C SER A 81 -16.98 24.72 -6.79
N ALA A 82 -17.48 24.20 -7.92
CA ALA A 82 -17.45 22.76 -8.16
C ALA A 82 -15.99 22.29 -8.31
N THR A 83 -15.64 21.27 -7.54
CA THR A 83 -14.32 20.66 -7.48
C THR A 83 -14.45 19.22 -7.96
N THR A 84 -13.58 18.81 -8.88
CA THR A 84 -13.54 17.41 -9.34
C THR A 84 -12.75 16.58 -8.34
N VAL A 85 -13.37 15.51 -7.83
CA VAL A 85 -12.77 14.54 -6.92
C VAL A 85 -13.03 13.12 -7.42
N SER A 86 -12.10 12.20 -7.20
CA SER A 86 -12.20 10.79 -7.59
C SER A 86 -11.88 9.82 -6.45
N SER A 87 -11.40 10.34 -5.32
CA SER A 87 -11.14 9.54 -4.14
C SER A 87 -11.27 10.36 -2.86
N ALA A 88 -11.51 9.62 -1.77
CA ALA A 88 -11.50 10.11 -0.41
C ALA A 88 -10.61 9.21 0.45
N VAL A 89 -9.93 9.79 1.44
CA VAL A 89 -9.25 9.03 2.50
C VAL A 89 -9.85 9.41 3.84
N ILE A 90 -10.32 8.40 4.57
CA ILE A 90 -10.86 8.56 5.92
C ILE A 90 -9.83 8.07 6.92
N ARG A 91 -9.27 8.98 7.71
CA ARG A 91 -8.40 8.63 8.85
C ARG A 91 -9.23 8.63 10.11
N GLN A 92 -9.18 7.53 10.86
CA GLN A 92 -9.84 7.43 12.16
C GLN A 92 -8.85 7.69 13.30
N ALA A 93 -9.28 8.45 14.30
CA ALA A 93 -8.53 8.61 15.55
C ALA A 93 -8.86 7.46 16.52
N ALA A 94 -7.89 7.11 17.36
CA ALA A 94 -8.08 6.09 18.39
C ALA A 94 -9.13 6.51 19.45
N GLY A 95 -9.72 5.51 20.12
CA GLY A 95 -10.66 5.72 21.23
C GLY A 95 -12.09 6.09 20.83
N GLY A 96 -12.46 5.90 19.56
CA GLY A 96 -13.85 5.97 19.06
C GLY A 96 -14.46 4.58 18.81
N GLY A 97 -15.74 4.54 18.46
CA GLY A 97 -16.40 3.31 18.00
C GLY A 97 -15.94 2.86 16.62
N SER A 98 -16.00 1.55 16.38
CA SER A 98 -15.57 0.92 15.12
C SER A 98 -16.66 1.04 14.07
N ILE A 99 -16.35 1.67 12.93
CA ILE A 99 -17.27 1.77 11.79
C ILE A 99 -17.45 0.39 11.15
N SER A 100 -18.69 0.00 10.92
CA SER A 100 -19.06 -1.28 10.29
C SER A 100 -19.83 -1.08 8.98
N ALA A 101 -20.42 0.08 8.73
CA ALA A 101 -21.00 0.44 7.43
C ALA A 101 -20.96 1.95 7.17
N TRP A 102 -20.73 2.31 5.91
CA TRP A 102 -20.59 3.71 5.50
C TRP A 102 -20.95 3.92 4.02
N ARG A 103 -21.16 5.18 3.64
CA ARG A 103 -21.28 5.62 2.25
C ARG A 103 -20.67 7.00 2.02
N VAL A 104 -20.20 7.23 0.80
CA VAL A 104 -19.76 8.54 0.30
C VAL A 104 -20.80 9.05 -0.69
N LEU A 105 -21.20 10.30 -0.53
CA LEU A 105 -22.27 10.93 -1.31
C LEU A 105 -21.76 12.20 -2.02
N ASN A 106 -22.30 12.44 -3.21
CA ASN A 106 -22.39 13.78 -3.76
C ASN A 106 -23.57 14.48 -3.07
N ALA A 107 -23.30 15.44 -2.19
CA ALA A 107 -24.34 16.10 -1.42
C ALA A 107 -25.14 17.14 -2.23
N ASP A 108 -24.65 17.54 -3.41
CA ASP A 108 -25.39 18.44 -4.30
C ASP A 108 -26.56 17.71 -4.96
N SER A 109 -26.37 16.42 -5.30
CA SER A 109 -27.38 15.59 -5.99
C SER A 109 -28.05 14.54 -5.11
N GLY A 110 -27.47 14.24 -3.94
CA GLY A 110 -27.87 13.12 -3.08
C GLY A 110 -27.43 11.74 -3.57
N SER A 111 -26.63 11.67 -4.64
CA SER A 111 -26.19 10.39 -5.22
C SER A 111 -25.13 9.72 -4.37
N VAL A 112 -25.23 8.40 -4.17
CA VAL A 112 -24.18 7.59 -3.54
C VAL A 112 -23.07 7.37 -4.56
N LEU A 113 -21.87 7.84 -4.25
CA LEU A 113 -20.67 7.66 -5.07
C LEU A 113 -19.97 6.33 -4.77
N SER A 114 -20.00 5.91 -3.50
CA SER A 114 -19.45 4.64 -3.04
C SER A 114 -20.06 4.25 -1.70
N SER A 115 -20.07 2.98 -1.37
CA SER A 115 -20.51 2.45 -0.08
C SER A 115 -19.68 1.25 0.31
N GLY A 116 -19.54 1.00 1.61
CA GLY A 116 -18.76 -0.13 2.09
C GLY A 116 -19.16 -0.59 3.48
N SER A 117 -18.68 -1.79 3.81
CA SER A 117 -18.72 -2.37 5.14
C SER A 117 -17.32 -2.40 5.76
N GLY A 118 -17.25 -2.36 7.09
CA GLY A 118 -16.00 -2.32 7.84
C GLY A 118 -15.36 -0.93 7.90
N SER A 119 -14.15 -0.88 8.44
CA SER A 119 -13.42 0.36 8.70
C SER A 119 -12.95 1.01 7.37
N PRO A 120 -13.39 2.23 7.03
CA PRO A 120 -12.96 2.92 5.81
C PRO A 120 -11.49 3.34 5.89
N SER A 121 -10.78 3.25 4.77
CA SER A 121 -9.46 3.85 4.54
C SER A 121 -9.51 4.71 3.27
N THR A 122 -9.00 4.22 2.14
CA THR A 122 -9.11 4.87 0.84
C THR A 122 -10.36 4.39 0.12
N ILE A 123 -11.17 5.35 -0.32
CA ILE A 123 -12.45 5.14 -1.00
C ILE A 123 -12.31 5.75 -2.40
N THR A 124 -12.41 4.93 -3.43
CA THR A 124 -12.38 5.38 -4.83
C THR A 124 -13.78 5.39 -5.42
N PHE A 125 -14.03 6.32 -6.33
CA PHE A 125 -15.29 6.45 -7.06
C PHE A 125 -15.02 7.13 -8.41
N SER A 126 -15.97 7.04 -9.33
CA SER A 126 -15.86 7.74 -10.63
C SER A 126 -15.66 9.24 -10.40
N ALA A 127 -14.69 9.83 -11.12
CA ALA A 127 -14.39 11.25 -10.98
C ALA A 127 -15.66 12.10 -11.14
N THR A 128 -15.98 12.86 -10.10
CA THR A 128 -17.24 13.60 -9.97
C THR A 128 -16.93 15.05 -9.63
N SER A 129 -17.52 15.98 -10.37
CA SER A 129 -17.46 17.41 -10.07
C SER A 129 -18.61 17.79 -9.15
N LEU A 130 -18.29 18.30 -7.96
CA LEU A 130 -19.25 18.60 -6.90
C LEU A 130 -18.75 19.74 -6.01
N LYS A 131 -19.65 20.45 -5.33
CA LYS A 131 -19.35 21.47 -4.33
C LYS A 131 -19.27 20.88 -2.92
N LYS A 132 -19.85 19.69 -2.68
CA LYS A 132 -19.87 19.08 -1.34
C LYS A 132 -19.81 17.56 -1.39
N LEU A 133 -18.78 17.01 -0.76
CA LEU A 133 -18.55 15.57 -0.62
C LEU A 133 -18.86 15.16 0.82
N THR A 134 -19.72 14.17 1.01
CA THR A 134 -20.16 13.73 2.34
C THR A 134 -19.71 12.30 2.61
N PHE A 135 -19.08 12.08 3.76
CA PHE A 135 -18.84 10.76 4.33
C PHE A 135 -19.89 10.50 5.42
N GLU A 136 -20.71 9.48 5.22
CA GLU A 136 -21.78 9.09 6.14
C GLU A 136 -21.49 7.71 6.75
N ILE A 137 -21.49 7.68 8.08
CA ILE A 137 -21.41 6.48 8.89
C ILE A 137 -22.84 5.99 9.10
N THR A 138 -23.17 4.84 8.52
CA THR A 138 -24.50 4.22 8.62
C THR A 138 -24.58 3.17 9.72
N SER A 139 -23.44 2.63 10.16
CA SER A 139 -23.35 1.74 11.32
C SER A 139 -21.96 1.76 11.97
N ALA A 140 -21.92 1.78 13.30
CA ALA A 140 -20.72 1.64 14.12
C ALA A 140 -21.06 1.09 15.50
N SER A 141 -20.05 0.59 16.23
CA SER A 141 -20.25 0.06 17.60
C SER A 141 -20.49 1.13 18.67
N ALA A 142 -20.03 2.35 18.44
CA ALA A 142 -20.21 3.55 19.26
C ALA A 142 -19.86 4.78 18.39
N ALA A 143 -19.87 6.00 18.95
CA ALA A 143 -19.50 7.21 18.22
C ALA A 143 -18.05 7.14 17.68
N PRO A 144 -17.83 7.10 16.35
CA PRO A 144 -16.48 7.02 15.78
C PRO A 144 -15.76 8.36 15.87
N ARG A 145 -14.44 8.36 15.64
CA ARG A 145 -13.64 9.59 15.59
C ARG A 145 -12.95 9.68 14.23
N ILE A 146 -13.30 10.67 13.43
CA ILE A 146 -12.69 10.93 12.13
C ILE A 146 -11.66 12.04 12.33
N ALA A 147 -10.39 11.68 12.17
CA ALA A 147 -9.27 12.60 12.26
C ALA A 147 -9.15 13.40 10.96
N GLU A 148 -9.20 12.75 9.80
CA GLU A 148 -9.10 13.42 8.50
C GLU A 148 -10.12 12.85 7.51
N PHE A 149 -10.65 13.73 6.66
CA PHE A 149 -11.44 13.45 5.48
C PHE A 149 -10.75 14.15 4.29
N GLU A 150 -9.77 13.46 3.75
CA GLU A 150 -8.95 13.94 2.64
C GLU A 150 -9.64 13.64 1.31
N SER A 151 -9.47 14.51 0.31
CA SER A 151 -10.09 14.34 -1.01
C SER A 151 -9.12 14.72 -2.12
N TYR A 152 -9.16 13.97 -3.22
CA TYR A 152 -8.17 14.08 -4.29
C TYR A 152 -8.79 13.96 -5.68
N ASN A 153 -8.15 14.63 -6.64
CA ASN A 153 -8.42 14.50 -8.06
C ASN A 153 -7.27 13.74 -8.73
N GLY A 154 -7.51 12.51 -9.16
CA GLY A 154 -6.48 11.59 -9.63
C GLY A 154 -6.28 10.42 -8.66
N GLY A 155 -6.19 9.20 -9.18
CA GLY A 155 -6.16 7.95 -8.42
C GLY A 155 -4.90 7.69 -7.58
N SER A 156 -4.24 8.74 -7.08
CA SER A 156 -3.01 8.67 -6.31
C SER A 156 -3.05 9.72 -5.19
N THR A 157 -3.22 9.23 -3.96
CA THR A 157 -3.12 9.96 -2.68
C THR A 157 -1.66 10.35 -2.37
N PRO A 158 -1.39 11.53 -1.77
CA PRO A 158 -0.06 11.95 -1.29
C PRO A 158 0.21 11.45 0.14
N THR A 159 1.48 11.09 0.37
CA THR A 159 2.07 10.72 1.67
C THR A 159 2.79 11.93 2.28
N SER A 160 2.73 12.08 3.61
CA SER A 160 3.33 13.15 4.41
C SER A 160 4.88 13.21 4.31
N SER A 161 5.41 14.44 4.32
CA SER A 161 6.83 14.84 4.20
C SER A 161 7.78 14.29 5.30
N PRO A 162 9.11 14.15 5.03
CA PRO A 162 10.04 15.17 5.56
C PRO A 162 11.13 15.70 4.59
N THR A 163 11.41 17.00 4.73
CA THR A 163 12.69 17.77 4.71
C THR A 163 13.71 17.66 3.54
N SER A 164 13.60 18.65 2.63
CA SER A 164 14.59 19.45 1.84
C SER A 164 15.96 18.93 1.30
N SER A 165 16.05 19.01 -0.06
CA SER A 165 17.14 19.50 -0.96
C SER A 165 18.34 18.59 -1.37
N PRO A 166 18.99 18.77 -2.56
CA PRO A 166 18.62 19.53 -3.76
C PRO A 166 18.50 18.67 -5.06
N THR A 167 17.97 19.36 -6.06
CA THR A 167 17.57 19.01 -7.43
C THR A 167 18.66 18.45 -8.35
N SER A 168 18.32 17.42 -9.12
CA SER A 168 18.72 17.26 -10.52
C SER A 168 17.48 16.99 -11.39
N SER A 169 17.37 17.74 -12.49
CA SER A 169 16.24 17.82 -13.42
C SER A 169 16.05 16.56 -14.28
N PRO A 170 14.88 16.39 -14.93
CA PRO A 170 14.30 15.09 -15.22
C PRO A 170 14.64 14.56 -16.63
N THR A 171 14.70 13.24 -16.76
CA THR A 171 14.50 12.56 -18.04
C THR A 171 13.19 11.78 -17.96
N SER A 172 12.31 12.08 -18.90
CA SER A 172 10.99 11.48 -19.19
C SER A 172 10.75 10.08 -18.64
N SER A 173 9.80 9.97 -17.70
CA SER A 173 9.21 8.69 -17.28
C SER A 173 7.86 8.49 -18.01
N PRO A 174 7.62 7.34 -18.65
CA PRO A 174 6.37 7.06 -19.33
C PRO A 174 5.23 6.79 -18.34
N SER A 175 4.02 7.20 -18.75
CA SER A 175 2.73 6.93 -18.11
C SER A 175 2.36 5.42 -18.15
N PRO A 176 1.42 4.95 -17.32
CA PRO A 176 1.37 3.59 -16.80
C PRO A 176 0.88 2.60 -17.86
N THR A 177 1.62 1.52 -18.02
CA THR A 177 1.10 0.33 -18.71
C THR A 177 0.67 -0.65 -17.63
N SER A 178 -0.63 -0.88 -17.52
CA SER A 178 -1.16 -2.12 -16.98
C SER A 178 -0.44 -3.28 -17.67
N GLY A 179 0.44 -3.96 -16.93
CA GLY A 179 1.35 -4.98 -17.45
C GLY A 179 0.59 -6.17 -18.05
N THR A 180 0.39 -6.11 -19.36
CA THR A 180 -0.02 -7.25 -20.21
C THR A 180 1.18 -8.05 -20.71
N GLY A 181 2.40 -7.64 -20.38
CA GLY A 181 3.62 -8.41 -20.65
C GLY A 181 3.86 -9.49 -19.59
N THR A 182 4.36 -10.64 -20.01
CA THR A 182 4.97 -11.63 -19.11
C THR A 182 6.14 -10.99 -18.37
N PRO A 183 6.32 -11.23 -17.05
CA PRO A 183 7.48 -10.74 -16.32
C PRO A 183 8.77 -11.17 -17.00
N THR A 184 9.73 -10.25 -17.14
CA THR A 184 10.98 -10.50 -17.90
C THR A 184 12.14 -10.93 -17.01
N GLY A 185 11.98 -10.87 -15.69
CA GLY A 185 13.08 -11.02 -14.73
C GLY A 185 14.00 -9.80 -14.64
N ALA A 186 13.69 -8.70 -15.33
CA ALA A 186 14.46 -7.48 -15.25
C ALA A 186 14.34 -6.84 -13.86
N TRP A 187 15.44 -6.85 -13.11
CA TRP A 187 15.50 -6.25 -11.78
C TRP A 187 15.57 -4.71 -11.87
N PRO A 188 14.80 -3.97 -11.06
CA PRO A 188 14.84 -2.51 -11.06
C PRO A 188 16.13 -1.99 -10.43
N SER A 189 16.56 -0.81 -10.88
CA SER A 189 17.61 -0.06 -10.20
C SER A 189 17.05 0.67 -8.98
N SER A 190 17.77 0.60 -7.86
CA SER A 190 17.43 1.33 -6.65
C SER A 190 17.57 2.84 -6.86
N LYS A 191 16.62 3.62 -6.32
CA LYS A 191 16.62 5.09 -6.32
C LYS A 191 17.15 5.71 -5.02
N GLY A 192 17.86 4.92 -4.21
CA GLY A 192 18.44 5.33 -2.95
C GLY A 192 18.23 4.26 -1.87
N SER A 193 18.92 4.39 -0.74
CA SER A 193 18.84 3.42 0.36
C SER A 193 18.24 4.05 1.61
N VAL A 194 17.46 3.28 2.35
CA VAL A 194 16.85 3.63 3.64
C VAL A 194 17.22 2.54 4.64
N SER A 195 17.86 2.93 5.74
CA SER A 195 18.08 2.04 6.87
C SER A 195 16.90 2.16 7.84
N ILE A 196 16.31 1.04 8.22
CA ILE A 196 15.25 0.94 9.22
C ILE A 196 15.78 0.11 10.39
N SER A 197 15.45 0.56 11.61
CA SER A 197 15.90 -0.05 12.86
C SER A 197 14.85 -0.95 13.51
N SER A 198 13.63 -0.95 12.98
CA SER A 198 12.47 -1.72 13.45
C SER A 198 11.43 -1.83 12.35
N THR A 199 10.46 -2.73 12.51
CA THR A 199 9.35 -2.92 11.58
C THR A 199 8.68 -1.59 11.23
N VAL A 200 8.44 -1.36 9.95
CA VAL A 200 7.67 -0.22 9.46
C VAL A 200 6.20 -0.60 9.35
N ASP A 201 5.37 0.02 10.19
CA ASP A 201 3.93 -0.13 10.12
C ASP A 201 3.34 0.63 8.93
N VAL A 202 2.63 -0.09 8.06
CA VAL A 202 1.97 0.45 6.88
C VAL A 202 0.47 0.45 7.10
N SER A 203 -0.07 1.65 7.31
CA SER A 203 -1.51 1.92 7.24
C SER A 203 -1.80 2.76 6.00
N GLY A 204 -2.85 2.42 5.24
CA GLY A 204 -3.09 3.04 3.93
C GLY A 204 -2.04 2.62 2.90
N THR A 205 -1.48 3.54 2.13
CA THR A 205 -0.46 3.23 1.10
C THR A 205 0.91 3.76 1.49
N PHE A 206 1.91 2.88 1.50
CA PHE A 206 3.32 3.21 1.57
C PHE A 206 3.97 3.04 0.19
N ASP A 207 4.46 4.13 -0.39
CA ASP A 207 5.25 4.11 -1.61
C ASP A 207 6.73 4.33 -1.28
N GLY A 208 7.56 3.32 -1.53
CA GLY A 208 8.99 3.36 -1.26
C GLY A 208 9.83 4.11 -2.29
N GLY A 209 9.22 4.59 -3.39
CA GLY A 209 9.90 5.34 -4.43
C GLY A 209 11.00 4.55 -5.16
N MET A 210 10.90 3.22 -5.19
CA MET A 210 11.93 2.27 -5.63
C MET A 210 13.27 2.40 -4.88
N LYS A 211 13.24 2.83 -3.62
CA LYS A 211 14.41 2.79 -2.74
C LYS A 211 14.61 1.39 -2.17
N THR A 212 15.84 1.09 -1.79
CA THR A 212 16.22 -0.11 -1.06
C THR A 212 16.04 0.12 0.44
N TYR A 213 15.19 -0.67 1.08
CA TYR A 213 14.96 -0.69 2.53
C TYR A 213 15.66 -1.91 3.12
N CYS A 214 16.46 -1.68 4.15
CA CYS A 214 17.09 -2.71 4.99
C CYS A 214 17.29 -2.06 6.38
N CYS A 215 17.75 -2.69 7.45
CA CYS A 215 18.19 -4.06 7.59
C CYS A 215 17.60 -4.53 8.93
N ILE A 216 16.74 -5.54 8.91
CA ILE A 216 16.20 -6.17 10.13
C ILE A 216 16.64 -7.63 10.15
N GLY A 217 16.97 -8.13 11.34
CA GLY A 217 17.45 -9.49 11.54
C GLY A 217 18.95 -9.65 11.26
N ASP A 218 19.41 -10.90 11.29
CA ASP A 218 20.81 -11.29 11.12
C ASP A 218 21.08 -12.01 9.79
N GLY A 219 20.06 -12.11 8.93
CA GLY A 219 20.12 -12.82 7.64
C GLY A 219 19.97 -14.34 7.76
N SER A 220 19.66 -14.87 8.95
CA SER A 220 19.34 -16.28 9.15
C SER A 220 17.90 -16.63 8.79
N GLN A 221 17.60 -17.93 8.67
CA GLN A 221 16.25 -18.49 8.43
C GLN A 221 15.47 -18.72 9.75
N SER A 222 15.67 -17.88 10.77
CA SER A 222 15.01 -18.06 12.07
C SER A 222 13.56 -17.59 12.05
N GLU A 223 12.62 -18.44 12.48
CA GLU A 223 11.16 -18.14 12.48
C GLU A 223 10.70 -17.14 13.56
N SER A 224 11.60 -16.36 14.15
CA SER A 224 11.27 -15.36 15.18
C SER A 224 11.84 -13.97 14.86
N GLN A 225 12.21 -13.74 13.60
CA GLN A 225 12.66 -12.43 13.16
C GLN A 225 11.48 -11.48 12.98
N ASP A 226 11.72 -10.20 13.25
CA ASP A 226 10.74 -9.16 12.97
C ASP A 226 10.60 -8.95 11.44
N PRO A 227 9.39 -8.68 10.93
CA PRO A 227 9.22 -8.31 9.53
C PRO A 227 9.77 -6.92 9.25
N MET A 228 10.21 -6.67 8.02
CA MET A 228 10.61 -5.34 7.53
C MET A 228 9.42 -4.38 7.50
N PHE A 229 8.26 -4.87 7.06
CA PHE A 229 7.02 -4.11 6.98
C PHE A 229 5.86 -4.90 7.55
N SER A 230 5.01 -4.24 8.34
CA SER A 230 3.73 -4.79 8.80
C SER A 230 2.59 -4.00 8.20
N ILE A 231 1.84 -4.62 7.29
CA ILE A 231 0.75 -4.00 6.54
C ILE A 231 -0.57 -4.29 7.24
N ALA A 232 -1.22 -3.24 7.72
CA ALA A 232 -2.55 -3.32 8.30
C ALA A 232 -3.60 -3.74 7.25
N ASN A 233 -4.77 -4.21 7.70
CA ASN A 233 -5.87 -4.55 6.82
C ASN A 233 -6.24 -3.39 5.86
N GLY A 234 -6.35 -3.69 4.57
CA GLY A 234 -6.56 -2.74 3.48
C GLY A 234 -5.32 -1.94 3.06
N GLY A 235 -4.17 -2.17 3.69
CA GLY A 235 -2.94 -1.44 3.40
C GLY A 235 -2.27 -1.85 2.09
N THR A 236 -1.44 -0.97 1.54
CA THR A 236 -0.66 -1.18 0.32
C THR A 236 0.81 -0.84 0.55
N LEU A 237 1.70 -1.78 0.27
CA LEU A 237 3.13 -1.55 0.14
C LEU A 237 3.48 -1.55 -1.36
N GLN A 238 4.11 -0.48 -1.85
CA GLN A 238 4.47 -0.40 -3.26
C GLN A 238 5.81 0.25 -3.55
N ASN A 239 6.40 -0.15 -4.69
CA ASN A 239 7.64 0.42 -5.21
C ASN A 239 8.76 0.38 -4.16
N VAL A 240 9.00 -0.80 -3.59
CA VAL A 240 10.02 -1.01 -2.55
C VAL A 240 10.98 -2.07 -3.04
N ILE A 241 12.28 -1.84 -2.84
CA ILE A 241 13.28 -2.91 -2.91
C ILE A 241 13.62 -3.28 -1.48
N ILE A 242 13.48 -4.55 -1.10
CA ILE A 242 13.87 -5.08 0.20
C ILE A 242 15.29 -5.63 0.04
N GLY A 243 16.21 -5.02 0.78
CA GLY A 243 17.61 -5.42 0.87
C GLY A 243 17.81 -6.57 1.85
N SER A 244 19.07 -6.96 2.04
CA SER A 244 19.48 -7.98 3.01
C SER A 244 20.24 -7.31 4.16
N PRO A 245 20.07 -7.74 5.42
CA PRO A 245 19.09 -8.70 5.91
C PRO A 245 17.62 -8.23 5.79
N ALA A 246 16.73 -9.17 5.45
CA ALA A 246 15.32 -8.93 5.16
C ALA A 246 14.34 -9.37 6.26
N GLY A 247 14.84 -9.84 7.42
CA GLY A 247 14.02 -10.37 8.51
C GLY A 247 13.01 -11.44 8.03
N ASP A 248 11.81 -11.40 8.60
CA ASP A 248 10.63 -12.14 8.13
C ASP A 248 9.83 -11.30 7.10
N GLY A 249 10.55 -10.72 6.14
CA GLY A 249 9.99 -10.05 4.97
C GLY A 249 8.88 -9.04 5.26
N VAL A 250 7.68 -9.31 4.74
CA VAL A 250 6.51 -8.43 4.85
C VAL A 250 5.34 -9.19 5.48
N HIS A 251 4.75 -8.65 6.54
CA HIS A 251 3.54 -9.22 7.15
C HIS A 251 2.30 -8.50 6.66
N CYS A 252 1.26 -9.25 6.32
CA CYS A 252 -0.08 -8.72 6.09
C CYS A 252 -1.03 -9.16 7.20
N GLU A 253 -1.39 -8.22 8.08
CA GLU A 253 -2.24 -8.48 9.25
C GLU A 253 -3.75 -8.57 8.90
N GLY A 254 -4.11 -8.25 7.66
CA GLY A 254 -5.43 -8.42 7.06
C GLY A 254 -5.32 -8.67 5.56
N THR A 255 -6.35 -8.28 4.80
CA THR A 255 -6.19 -8.13 3.35
C THR A 255 -5.18 -7.03 3.07
N CYS A 256 -4.27 -7.21 2.12
CA CYS A 256 -3.24 -6.22 1.80
C CYS A 256 -2.93 -6.20 0.31
N THR A 257 -2.26 -5.16 -0.17
CA THR A 257 -1.67 -5.13 -1.51
C THR A 257 -0.16 -4.93 -1.43
N ILE A 258 0.58 -5.82 -2.08
CA ILE A 258 2.01 -5.74 -2.30
C ILE A 258 2.18 -5.51 -3.79
N ARG A 259 2.65 -4.32 -4.20
CA ARG A 259 2.71 -3.91 -5.61
C ARG A 259 4.10 -3.48 -6.01
N ASN A 260 4.69 -4.13 -7.01
CA ASN A 260 6.02 -3.78 -7.50
C ASN A 260 7.06 -3.73 -6.36
N VAL A 261 7.07 -4.78 -5.53
CA VAL A 261 8.03 -4.96 -4.43
C VAL A 261 9.05 -6.01 -4.82
N TRP A 262 10.33 -5.76 -4.51
CA TRP A 262 11.46 -6.54 -4.99
C TRP A 262 12.37 -7.00 -3.86
N TRP A 263 12.48 -8.31 -3.60
CA TRP A 263 13.34 -8.86 -2.55
C TRP A 263 14.68 -9.29 -3.13
N ASN A 264 15.75 -8.56 -2.80
CA ASN A 264 17.10 -8.89 -3.26
C ASN A 264 17.61 -10.21 -2.70
N ASP A 265 17.10 -10.60 -1.54
CA ASP A 265 17.41 -11.82 -0.82
C ASP A 265 16.20 -12.10 0.08
N ILE A 266 15.61 -13.29 -0.05
CA ILE A 266 14.50 -13.68 0.82
C ILE A 266 15.11 -14.02 2.17
N GLY A 267 14.56 -13.44 3.25
CA GLY A 267 14.91 -13.83 4.62
C GLY A 267 14.29 -15.19 4.94
N GLU A 268 13.49 -15.27 6.00
CA GLU A 268 12.70 -16.48 6.27
C GLU A 268 11.62 -16.68 5.18
N ASP A 269 10.70 -15.73 5.07
CA ASP A 269 9.72 -15.62 3.99
C ASP A 269 9.81 -14.26 3.28
N ALA A 270 9.35 -14.16 2.03
CA ALA A 270 9.25 -12.86 1.36
C ALA A 270 8.04 -12.08 1.90
N ALA A 271 6.89 -12.76 2.01
CA ALA A 271 5.73 -12.20 2.69
C ALA A 271 4.84 -13.28 3.33
N THR A 272 4.26 -12.91 4.48
CA THR A 272 3.43 -13.76 5.32
C THR A 272 2.04 -13.16 5.50
N PHE A 273 1.01 -13.85 5.01
CA PHE A 273 -0.40 -13.44 5.05
C PHE A 273 -1.10 -14.02 6.28
N LYS A 274 -1.44 -13.16 7.26
CA LYS A 274 -1.90 -13.55 8.60
C LYS A 274 -3.39 -13.26 8.84
N GLY A 275 -3.99 -12.40 8.01
CA GLY A 275 -5.38 -11.97 8.14
C GLY A 275 -6.40 -13.10 8.24
N THR A 276 -7.34 -13.00 9.17
CA THR A 276 -8.40 -14.00 9.42
C THR A 276 -9.81 -13.50 9.08
N GLY A 277 -9.92 -12.30 8.51
CA GLY A 277 -11.18 -11.67 8.11
C GLY A 277 -11.73 -12.15 6.75
N GLY A 278 -11.07 -13.10 6.08
CA GLY A 278 -11.35 -13.50 4.71
C GLY A 278 -10.89 -12.46 3.68
N GLY A 279 -11.53 -12.44 2.51
CA GLY A 279 -11.20 -11.50 1.43
C GLY A 279 -10.03 -11.93 0.56
N THR A 280 -9.38 -10.96 -0.10
CA THR A 280 -8.25 -11.22 -1.01
C THR A 280 -7.10 -10.26 -0.74
N SER A 281 -5.91 -10.81 -0.52
CA SER A 281 -4.64 -10.08 -0.56
C SER A 281 -4.03 -10.19 -1.96
N TYR A 282 -3.32 -9.17 -2.39
CA TYR A 282 -2.80 -9.04 -3.75
C TYR A 282 -1.29 -8.90 -3.75
N VAL A 283 -0.62 -9.68 -4.61
CA VAL A 283 0.77 -9.48 -5.03
C VAL A 283 0.72 -9.14 -6.52
N ILE A 284 1.18 -7.94 -6.88
CA ILE A 284 1.02 -7.38 -8.23
C ILE A 284 2.36 -6.87 -8.73
N GLY A 285 2.94 -7.56 -9.72
CA GLY A 285 4.28 -7.25 -10.19
C GLY A 285 5.35 -7.57 -9.15
N GLY A 286 6.57 -7.09 -9.39
CA GLY A 286 7.69 -7.29 -8.46
C GLY A 286 8.44 -8.59 -8.69
N GLY A 287 9.35 -8.90 -7.77
CA GLY A 287 10.05 -10.17 -7.81
C GLY A 287 10.87 -10.48 -6.56
N ALA A 288 11.28 -11.72 -6.40
CA ALA A 288 12.10 -12.15 -5.27
C ALA A 288 13.16 -13.16 -5.72
N LYS A 289 14.24 -13.28 -4.95
CA LYS A 289 15.27 -14.28 -5.16
C LYS A 289 15.95 -14.72 -3.87
N GLY A 290 16.56 -15.91 -3.89
CA GLY A 290 17.39 -16.38 -2.78
C GLY A 290 16.60 -16.90 -1.58
N GLY A 291 15.47 -17.56 -1.79
CA GLY A 291 14.71 -18.20 -0.70
C GLY A 291 15.14 -19.63 -0.46
N SER A 292 15.09 -20.08 0.80
CA SER A 292 15.43 -21.48 1.13
C SER A 292 14.21 -22.42 1.08
N ASP A 293 13.04 -21.97 1.52
CA ASP A 293 11.81 -22.80 1.54
C ASP A 293 10.65 -22.15 0.81
N LYS A 294 10.02 -21.11 1.37
CA LYS A 294 8.76 -20.55 0.87
C LYS A 294 8.88 -19.05 0.63
N THR A 295 8.38 -18.60 -0.52
CA THR A 295 8.35 -17.17 -0.85
C THR A 295 7.14 -16.52 -0.20
N PHE A 296 5.94 -17.09 -0.40
CA PHE A 296 4.70 -16.59 0.17
C PHE A 296 4.06 -17.61 1.11
N GLN A 297 3.99 -17.24 2.38
CA GLN A 297 3.37 -18.04 3.43
C GLN A 297 1.95 -17.53 3.72
N HIS A 298 0.97 -18.43 3.72
CA HIS A 298 -0.42 -18.08 4.01
C HIS A 298 -0.86 -18.77 5.30
N ASN A 299 -0.82 -18.02 6.40
CA ASN A 299 -1.19 -18.47 7.75
C ASN A 299 -2.68 -18.23 8.04
N GLY A 300 -3.23 -17.12 7.52
CA GLY A 300 -4.62 -16.69 7.67
C GLY A 300 -5.64 -17.46 6.82
N ASN A 301 -6.81 -16.86 6.57
CA ASN A 301 -7.85 -17.39 5.68
C ASN A 301 -8.07 -16.46 4.46
N GLY A 302 -8.90 -16.91 3.52
CA GLY A 302 -9.25 -16.12 2.33
C GLY A 302 -8.36 -16.45 1.14
N THR A 303 -8.08 -15.46 0.29
CA THR A 303 -7.38 -15.65 -0.99
C THR A 303 -6.10 -14.82 -1.07
N VAL A 304 -5.03 -15.40 -1.61
CA VAL A 304 -3.86 -14.63 -2.09
C VAL A 304 -3.87 -14.65 -3.61
N ASN A 305 -3.88 -13.48 -4.24
CA ASN A 305 -3.84 -13.32 -5.69
C ASN A 305 -2.47 -12.81 -6.13
N ILE A 306 -1.70 -13.65 -6.82
CA ILE A 306 -0.32 -13.39 -7.24
C ILE A 306 -0.33 -13.21 -8.76
N SER A 307 0.10 -12.03 -9.22
CA SER A 307 0.09 -11.71 -10.64
C SER A 307 1.30 -10.91 -11.08
N GLY A 308 1.86 -11.22 -12.26
CA GLY A 308 2.96 -10.46 -12.82
C GLY A 308 4.29 -10.57 -12.04
N PHE A 309 4.43 -11.59 -11.20
CA PHE A 309 5.58 -11.75 -10.30
C PHE A 309 6.72 -12.53 -10.95
N TYR A 310 7.96 -12.16 -10.63
CA TYR A 310 9.16 -12.91 -10.98
C TYR A 310 9.80 -13.56 -9.75
N LEU A 311 10.10 -14.85 -9.79
CA LEU A 311 10.82 -15.55 -8.72
C LEU A 311 12.06 -16.23 -9.28
N SER A 312 13.19 -16.15 -8.57
CA SER A 312 14.40 -16.91 -8.91
C SER A 312 15.06 -17.55 -7.69
N GLY A 313 15.13 -18.88 -7.65
CA GLY A 313 15.83 -19.60 -6.58
C GLY A 313 15.04 -19.59 -5.28
N SER A 314 14.04 -20.46 -5.17
CA SER A 314 13.26 -20.68 -3.94
C SER A 314 12.54 -22.03 -3.99
N GLY A 315 12.39 -22.72 -2.87
CA GLY A 315 11.67 -24.00 -2.84
C GLY A 315 10.22 -23.88 -3.36
N LYS A 316 9.44 -22.92 -2.85
CA LYS A 316 8.02 -22.79 -3.15
C LYS A 316 7.62 -21.34 -3.38
N LEU A 317 6.87 -21.04 -4.44
CA LEU A 317 6.26 -19.72 -4.60
C LEU A 317 5.20 -19.48 -3.53
N TYR A 318 4.27 -20.40 -3.31
CA TYR A 318 3.19 -20.26 -2.34
C TYR A 318 2.97 -21.52 -1.49
N ARG A 319 2.79 -21.34 -0.18
CA ARG A 319 2.39 -22.40 0.74
C ARG A 319 1.26 -21.95 1.67
N GLY A 320 0.15 -22.68 1.66
CA GLY A 320 -0.87 -22.58 2.72
C GLY A 320 -0.42 -23.32 3.97
N CYS A 321 -0.35 -22.67 5.13
CA CYS A 321 0.20 -23.29 6.34
C CYS A 321 -0.48 -24.62 6.68
N GLY A 322 0.30 -25.70 6.79
CA GLY A 322 -0.21 -27.06 6.94
C GLY A 322 -0.33 -27.55 8.38
N ASN A 323 0.34 -26.91 9.33
CA ASN A 323 0.38 -27.30 10.75
C ASN A 323 0.36 -26.08 11.69
N CYS A 324 -0.27 -24.99 11.25
CA CYS A 324 -0.48 -23.81 12.09
C CYS A 324 -1.36 -24.14 13.30
N THR A 325 -1.27 -23.31 14.35
CA THR A 325 -2.11 -23.44 15.56
C THR A 325 -3.59 -23.51 15.21
N ASN A 326 -4.03 -22.69 14.25
CA ASN A 326 -5.38 -22.71 13.71
C ASN A 326 -5.35 -23.19 12.25
N SER A 327 -6.29 -24.06 11.91
CA SER A 327 -6.52 -24.54 10.54
C SER A 327 -7.54 -23.63 9.86
N TYR A 328 -7.25 -23.22 8.62
CA TYR A 328 -8.14 -22.41 7.81
C TYR A 328 -8.24 -22.97 6.40
N GLN A 329 -9.38 -22.72 5.77
CA GLN A 329 -9.53 -22.85 4.32
C GLN A 329 -8.89 -21.65 3.62
N ARG A 330 -8.03 -21.92 2.65
CA ARG A 330 -7.19 -20.93 1.95
C ARG A 330 -7.24 -21.12 0.45
N HIS A 331 -7.20 -20.01 -0.28
CA HIS A 331 -7.18 -20.03 -1.73
C HIS A 331 -5.98 -19.25 -2.26
N VAL A 332 -5.45 -19.70 -3.40
CA VAL A 332 -4.45 -18.96 -4.14
C VAL A 332 -4.87 -18.85 -5.60
N ARG A 333 -4.65 -17.68 -6.18
CA ARG A 333 -4.77 -17.42 -7.62
C ARG A 333 -3.41 -16.97 -8.12
N ILE A 334 -2.87 -17.65 -9.12
CA ILE A 334 -1.53 -17.41 -9.65
C ILE A 334 -1.67 -17.20 -11.14
N ASP A 335 -1.26 -16.04 -11.63
CA ASP A 335 -1.52 -15.64 -13.00
C ASP A 335 -0.39 -14.80 -13.60
N ASN A 336 0.11 -15.17 -14.78
CA ASN A 336 1.17 -14.41 -15.47
C ASN A 336 2.44 -14.25 -14.61
N VAL A 337 3.02 -15.35 -14.14
CA VAL A 337 4.25 -15.34 -13.35
C VAL A 337 5.39 -16.02 -14.10
N LEU A 338 6.62 -15.56 -13.86
CA LEU A 338 7.84 -16.19 -14.35
C LEU A 338 8.61 -16.73 -13.15
N LEU A 339 8.81 -18.03 -13.10
CA LEU A 339 9.47 -18.69 -11.97
C LEU A 339 10.70 -19.43 -12.51
N ASN A 340 11.84 -19.10 -11.94
CA ASN A 340 13.13 -19.65 -12.31
C ASN A 340 13.71 -20.42 -11.13
N ASP A 341 14.18 -21.64 -11.37
CA ASP A 341 14.89 -22.44 -10.36
C ASP A 341 14.06 -22.59 -9.05
N ILE A 342 12.88 -23.20 -9.17
CA ILE A 342 11.98 -23.48 -8.05
C ILE A 342 11.56 -24.96 -8.01
N ASP A 343 11.20 -25.47 -6.83
CA ASP A 343 10.72 -26.84 -6.67
C ASP A 343 9.18 -26.96 -6.76
N MET A 344 8.44 -25.91 -6.40
CA MET A 344 6.98 -25.94 -6.36
C MET A 344 6.31 -24.58 -6.60
N VAL A 345 5.24 -24.55 -7.39
CA VAL A 345 4.45 -23.33 -7.61
C VAL A 345 3.46 -23.10 -6.46
N ALA A 346 2.64 -24.09 -6.11
CA ALA A 346 1.70 -23.96 -4.98
C ALA A 346 1.57 -25.26 -4.17
N GLY A 347 1.67 -25.14 -2.84
CA GLY A 347 1.36 -26.21 -1.89
C GLY A 347 0.08 -25.91 -1.08
N ILE A 348 -0.99 -26.69 -1.30
CA ILE A 348 -2.32 -26.48 -0.69
C ILE A 348 -2.75 -27.67 0.20
N ASN A 349 -3.58 -27.42 1.22
CA ASN A 349 -4.11 -28.48 2.09
C ASN A 349 -5.52 -28.89 1.62
N SER A 350 -5.60 -29.93 0.78
CA SER A 350 -6.85 -30.29 0.08
C SER A 350 -7.95 -30.75 1.03
N ASN A 351 -7.59 -31.37 2.15
CA ASN A 351 -8.53 -31.82 3.19
C ASN A 351 -9.22 -30.66 3.96
N TRP A 352 -8.70 -29.44 3.87
CA TRP A 352 -9.34 -28.24 4.43
C TRP A 352 -10.09 -27.43 3.37
N GLY A 353 -10.20 -27.95 2.16
CA GLY A 353 -10.90 -27.30 1.05
C GLY A 353 -10.08 -26.20 0.38
N ASP A 354 -8.76 -26.18 0.56
CA ASP A 354 -7.90 -25.20 -0.10
C ASP A 354 -7.99 -25.34 -1.62
N THR A 355 -7.86 -24.23 -2.36
CA THR A 355 -7.81 -24.29 -3.83
C THR A 355 -6.69 -23.44 -4.41
N ALA A 356 -6.00 -23.94 -5.43
CA ALA A 356 -5.12 -23.17 -6.29
C ALA A 356 -5.75 -23.03 -7.68
N THR A 357 -5.87 -21.79 -8.16
CA THR A 357 -6.17 -21.49 -9.57
C THR A 357 -4.91 -20.95 -10.21
N ILE A 358 -4.38 -21.63 -11.21
CA ILE A 358 -3.06 -21.33 -11.78
C ILE A 358 -3.21 -21.19 -13.29
N THR A 359 -2.84 -20.02 -13.82
CA THR A 359 -2.91 -19.69 -15.24
C THR A 359 -1.64 -18.97 -15.69
N ARG A 360 -1.22 -19.18 -16.94
CA ARG A 360 -0.13 -18.41 -17.58
C ARG A 360 1.17 -18.37 -16.75
N VAL A 361 1.65 -19.53 -16.29
CA VAL A 361 2.93 -19.66 -15.58
C VAL A 361 4.03 -20.01 -16.58
N THR A 362 5.16 -19.31 -16.51
CA THR A 362 6.38 -19.73 -17.20
C THR A 362 7.38 -20.28 -16.18
N LEU A 363 7.86 -21.51 -16.41
CA LEU A 363 8.87 -22.18 -15.60
C LEU A 363 10.18 -22.25 -16.39
N THR A 364 11.26 -21.67 -15.87
CA THR A 364 12.61 -21.76 -16.45
C THR A 364 13.53 -22.49 -15.48
N ASN A 365 14.36 -23.41 -15.97
CA ASN A 365 15.22 -24.23 -15.09
C ASN A 365 14.42 -24.94 -13.97
N SER A 366 13.17 -25.33 -14.25
CA SER A 366 12.24 -25.87 -13.26
C SER A 366 11.33 -26.94 -13.89
N SER A 367 11.89 -27.74 -14.80
CA SER A 367 11.14 -28.80 -15.50
C SER A 367 10.63 -29.90 -14.56
N GLY A 368 11.24 -30.06 -13.38
CA GLY A 368 10.80 -30.99 -12.34
C GLY A 368 9.89 -30.36 -11.28
N ALA A 369 9.52 -29.09 -11.39
CA ALA A 369 8.75 -28.41 -10.37
C ALA A 369 7.32 -28.96 -10.29
N THR A 370 6.85 -29.17 -9.06
CA THR A 370 5.44 -29.49 -8.79
C THR A 370 4.60 -28.23 -8.95
N VAL A 371 3.62 -28.22 -9.84
CA VAL A 371 2.77 -27.05 -10.10
C VAL A 371 1.72 -26.89 -9.00
N CYS A 372 0.95 -27.93 -8.69
CA CYS A 372 -0.05 -27.87 -7.62
C CYS A 372 0.08 -29.07 -6.69
N GLY A 373 0.89 -28.93 -5.64
CA GLY A 373 1.09 -29.95 -4.64
C GLY A 373 -0.04 -29.99 -3.62
N LYS A 374 -0.67 -31.16 -3.43
CA LYS A 374 -1.71 -31.38 -2.43
C LYS A 374 -1.12 -31.99 -1.17
N TYR A 375 -1.51 -31.46 -0.03
CA TYR A 375 -1.12 -31.93 1.29
C TYR A 375 -2.34 -32.27 2.13
N GLN A 376 -2.15 -33.17 3.10
CA GLN A 376 -3.04 -33.32 4.23
C GLN A 376 -2.57 -32.37 5.34
N GLY A 377 -3.29 -31.27 5.51
CA GLY A 377 -3.12 -30.36 6.64
C GLY A 377 -3.48 -31.06 7.95
N VAL A 378 -2.75 -30.75 9.01
CA VAL A 378 -2.81 -31.38 10.33
C VAL A 378 -2.83 -30.32 11.44
N ALA A 379 -3.14 -30.73 12.67
CA ALA A 379 -3.01 -29.85 13.82
C ALA A 379 -1.53 -29.55 14.11
N LYS A 380 -1.27 -28.44 14.81
CA LYS A 380 0.07 -28.05 15.23
C LYS A 380 0.78 -29.17 16.00
N GLY A 381 2.07 -29.35 15.69
CA GLY A 381 2.92 -30.41 16.26
C GLY A 381 2.95 -31.71 15.46
N SER A 382 2.21 -31.78 14.35
CA SER A 382 2.32 -32.86 13.35
C SER A 382 2.83 -32.32 12.03
N GLU A 383 3.44 -33.19 11.23
CA GLU A 383 3.94 -32.83 9.90
C GLU A 383 2.88 -33.06 8.82
N PRO A 384 2.59 -32.07 7.95
CA PRO A 384 1.66 -32.24 6.84
C PRO A 384 2.15 -33.31 5.86
N LYS A 385 1.28 -34.24 5.49
CA LYS A 385 1.62 -35.32 4.55
C LYS A 385 1.41 -34.89 3.11
N TYR A 386 2.41 -35.06 2.25
CA TYR A 386 2.23 -34.87 0.82
C TYR A 386 1.35 -35.97 0.22
N LEU A 387 0.35 -35.57 -0.57
CA LEU A 387 -0.65 -36.44 -1.21
C LEU A 387 -0.45 -36.59 -2.71
N GLY A 388 0.55 -35.90 -3.28
CA GLY A 388 0.82 -35.87 -4.71
C GLY A 388 0.37 -34.59 -5.39
N GLU A 389 0.69 -34.48 -6.67
CA GLU A 389 0.35 -33.34 -7.51
C GLU A 389 -1.10 -33.46 -8.02
N GLY A 390 -1.80 -32.33 -8.16
CA GLY A 390 -3.14 -32.24 -8.73
C GLY A 390 -3.17 -31.46 -10.04
N TRP A 391 -4.03 -31.91 -10.96
CA TRP A 391 -4.28 -31.30 -12.26
C TRP A 391 -5.76 -31.38 -12.59
N ASN A 392 -6.35 -30.25 -12.99
CA ASN A 392 -7.77 -30.13 -13.37
C ASN A 392 -8.74 -30.84 -12.40
N ASP A 393 -8.54 -30.62 -11.10
CA ASP A 393 -9.40 -31.18 -10.05
C ASP A 393 -10.05 -30.07 -9.20
N ALA A 394 -10.83 -30.46 -8.20
CA ALA A 394 -11.60 -29.52 -7.36
C ALA A 394 -10.70 -28.52 -6.59
N ASN A 395 -9.50 -28.95 -6.19
CA ASN A 395 -8.55 -28.15 -5.42
C ASN A 395 -7.51 -27.49 -6.36
N CYS A 396 -6.98 -28.23 -7.33
CA CYS A 396 -5.97 -27.80 -8.29
C CYS A 396 -6.62 -27.48 -9.64
N LYS A 397 -7.01 -26.21 -9.79
CA LYS A 397 -7.64 -25.66 -11.00
C LYS A 397 -6.56 -25.16 -11.95
N VAL A 398 -5.90 -26.10 -12.60
CA VAL A 398 -4.78 -25.87 -13.53
C VAL A 398 -4.75 -26.95 -14.60
N THR A 399 -4.43 -26.58 -15.83
CA THR A 399 -4.23 -27.48 -16.97
C THR A 399 -2.80 -27.38 -17.48
N GLN A 400 -2.34 -28.37 -18.25
CA GLN A 400 -0.99 -28.34 -18.84
C GLN A 400 -0.80 -27.12 -19.76
N SER A 401 -1.85 -26.66 -20.44
CA SER A 401 -1.79 -25.45 -21.28
C SER A 401 -1.60 -24.15 -20.50
N ASP A 402 -1.82 -24.15 -19.18
CA ASP A 402 -1.56 -23.00 -18.33
C ASP A 402 -0.08 -22.82 -18.02
N ILE A 403 0.75 -23.83 -18.30
CA ILE A 403 2.17 -23.88 -17.94
C ILE A 403 3.03 -23.91 -19.20
N THR A 404 4.00 -23.00 -19.25
CA THR A 404 5.03 -22.96 -20.30
C THR A 404 6.38 -23.29 -19.68
N TYR A 405 6.98 -24.40 -20.07
CA TYR A 405 8.35 -24.75 -19.71
C TYR A 405 9.32 -24.14 -20.72
N LYS A 406 10.40 -23.53 -20.26
CA LYS A 406 11.43 -22.89 -21.07
C LYS A 406 12.84 -23.32 -20.68
#